data_AF-A0A1F8EMY1-F1
#
_entry.id   AF-A0A1F8EMY1-F1
#
_cell.length_a   1.000
_cell.length_b   1.000
_cell.length_c   1.000
_cell.angle_alpha   90.00
_cell.angle_beta   90.00
_cell.angle_gamma   90.00
#
_symmetry.space_group_name_H-M   'P 1'
#
loop_
_entity.id
_entity.type
_entity.pdbx_description
1 polymer ?
#
loop_
_entity_poly.entity_id
_entity_poly.type
_entity_poly.pdbx_seq_one_letter_code
_entity_poly.pdbx_strand_id
1 'polypeptide(L)'
;MNQIQNKTENIDLDFLNYAWDLEKQWRSVQPKLSDSELLNIFPEAREIIPEKIAEWQEEGDRVAVIIKRKLSVISQKSAPENQWFWREIVKVFDGPELLKINQNIERLKRLKSVSRGRVPKGRLTEEDIERARVAPIENVVNGQFKKLGNKSVALCPFHNEKTPSFYVYPENRFHCYGCGKKGDAISFVMELNGLKFPDAVRFLNGI
;
A
#
# COMPACT_ATOMS: atom_id res chain seq x y z
N MET A 1 -20.15 -30.73 -45.12
CA MET A 1 -20.11 -29.33 -44.65
C MET A 1 -20.26 -29.35 -43.14
N ASN A 2 -19.15 -29.23 -42.41
CA ASN A 2 -19.15 -29.18 -40.94
C ASN A 2 -19.47 -27.74 -40.50
N GLN A 3 -20.63 -27.54 -39.89
CA GLN A 3 -20.91 -26.32 -39.15
C GLN A 3 -20.28 -26.44 -37.77
N ILE A 4 -19.22 -25.66 -37.57
CA ILE A 4 -18.57 -25.44 -36.28
C ILE A 4 -19.59 -24.71 -35.41
N GLN A 5 -20.23 -25.42 -34.49
CA GLN A 5 -21.07 -24.82 -33.46
C GLN A 5 -20.16 -24.07 -32.48
N ASN A 6 -20.26 -22.74 -32.48
CA ASN A 6 -19.69 -21.88 -31.45
C ASN A 6 -20.37 -22.18 -30.11
N LYS A 7 -19.76 -23.05 -29.30
CA LYS A 7 -20.06 -23.17 -27.87
C LYS A 7 -19.39 -22.00 -27.15
N THR A 8 -20.11 -20.91 -26.93
CA THR A 8 -19.83 -20.06 -25.77
C THR A 8 -20.35 -20.81 -24.55
N GLU A 9 -19.47 -21.59 -23.92
CA GLU A 9 -19.75 -22.21 -22.63
C GLU A 9 -20.00 -21.09 -21.61
N ASN A 10 -21.22 -21.09 -21.06
CA ASN A 10 -21.63 -20.13 -20.06
C ASN A 10 -20.80 -20.41 -18.80
N ILE A 11 -19.81 -19.57 -18.52
CA ILE A 11 -18.95 -19.73 -17.35
C ILE A 11 -19.83 -19.55 -16.12
N ASP A 12 -19.96 -20.61 -15.33
CA ASP A 12 -20.79 -20.61 -14.12
C ASP A 12 -20.21 -19.66 -13.05
N LEU A 13 -21.09 -18.95 -12.36
CA LEU A 13 -20.76 -18.04 -11.26
C LEU A 13 -19.99 -18.77 -10.15
N ASP A 14 -20.31 -20.04 -9.91
CA ASP A 14 -19.63 -20.87 -8.91
C ASP A 14 -18.16 -21.09 -9.28
N PHE A 15 -17.87 -21.29 -10.57
CA PHE A 15 -16.50 -21.42 -11.06
C PHE A 15 -15.72 -20.09 -10.94
N LEU A 16 -16.36 -18.96 -11.26
CA LEU A 16 -15.73 -17.64 -11.10
C LEU A 16 -15.39 -17.34 -9.64
N ASN A 17 -16.30 -17.65 -8.71
CA ASN A 17 -16.07 -17.49 -7.28
C ASN A 17 -14.91 -18.37 -6.80
N TYR A 18 -14.89 -19.64 -7.21
CA TYR A 18 -13.79 -20.55 -6.91
C TYR A 18 -12.45 -20.04 -7.45
N ALA A 19 -12.41 -19.60 -8.71
CA ALA A 19 -11.21 -19.06 -9.34
C ALA A 19 -10.70 -17.79 -8.63
N TRP A 20 -11.60 -16.87 -8.24
CA TRP A 20 -11.23 -15.69 -7.46
C TRP A 20 -10.70 -16.03 -6.07
N ASP A 21 -11.29 -17.01 -5.39
CA ASP A 21 -10.81 -17.42 -4.07
C ASP A 21 -9.46 -18.13 -4.15
N LEU A 22 -9.25 -18.97 -5.16
CA LEU A 22 -7.93 -19.52 -5.47
C LEU A 22 -6.91 -18.42 -5.76
N GLU A 23 -7.28 -17.40 -6.54
CA GLU A 23 -6.39 -16.28 -6.82
C GLU A 23 -6.03 -15.51 -5.54
N LYS A 24 -6.99 -15.24 -4.66
CA LYS A 24 -6.73 -14.60 -3.35
C LYS A 24 -5.80 -15.46 -2.49
N GLN A 25 -6.02 -16.76 -2.43
CA GLN A 25 -5.16 -17.70 -1.70
C GLN A 25 -3.75 -17.71 -2.29
N TRP A 26 -3.62 -17.81 -3.61
CA TRP A 26 -2.34 -17.80 -4.29
C TRP A 26 -1.59 -16.48 -4.07
N ARG A 27 -2.29 -15.33 -4.15
CA ARG A 27 -1.74 -13.99 -3.87
C ARG A 27 -1.33 -13.82 -2.40
N SER A 28 -2.05 -14.43 -1.47
CA SER A 28 -1.73 -14.31 -0.03
C SER A 28 -0.48 -15.09 0.37
N VAL A 29 -0.16 -16.17 -0.36
CA VAL A 29 1.06 -16.97 -0.15
C VAL A 29 2.25 -16.52 -1.00
N GLN A 30 2.08 -15.55 -1.91
CA GLN A 30 3.20 -15.04 -2.71
C GLN A 30 4.26 -14.40 -1.80
N PRO A 31 5.56 -14.68 -2.06
CA PRO A 31 6.62 -14.05 -1.31
C PRO A 31 6.61 -12.53 -1.55
N LYS A 32 6.65 -11.77 -0.45
CA LYS A 32 6.78 -10.31 -0.51
C LYS A 32 8.25 -9.94 -0.72
N LEU A 33 8.70 -10.03 -1.95
CA LEU A 33 10.07 -9.73 -2.33
C LEU A 33 10.33 -8.22 -2.31
N SER A 34 11.45 -7.83 -1.70
CA SER A 34 11.99 -6.48 -1.78
C SER A 34 12.58 -6.20 -3.17
N ASP A 35 12.74 -4.92 -3.49
CA ASP A 35 13.42 -4.49 -4.72
C ASP A 35 14.81 -5.12 -4.91
N SER A 36 15.56 -5.32 -3.82
CA SER A 36 16.88 -5.94 -3.89
C SER A 36 16.79 -7.42 -4.21
N GLU A 37 15.85 -8.14 -3.61
CA GLU A 37 15.63 -9.56 -3.88
C GLU A 37 15.15 -9.77 -5.31
N LEU A 38 14.25 -8.92 -5.80
CA LEU A 38 13.80 -8.94 -7.20
C LEU A 38 14.96 -8.77 -8.17
N LEU A 39 15.86 -7.82 -7.93
CA LEU A 39 17.04 -7.61 -8.78
C LEU A 39 18.07 -8.75 -8.67
N ASN A 40 18.06 -9.52 -7.59
CA ASN A 40 18.90 -10.71 -7.46
C ASN A 40 18.31 -11.90 -8.23
N ILE A 41 16.99 -12.04 -8.26
CA ILE A 41 16.28 -13.06 -9.05
C ILE A 41 16.34 -12.75 -10.55
N PHE A 42 16.23 -11.47 -10.92
CA PHE A 42 16.23 -10.99 -12.31
C PHE A 42 17.39 -10.00 -12.54
N PRO A 43 18.64 -10.49 -12.60
CA PRO A 43 19.81 -9.61 -12.72
C PRO A 43 19.85 -8.78 -14.01
N GLU A 44 19.33 -9.31 -15.11
CA GLU A 44 19.19 -8.66 -16.42
C GLU A 44 18.34 -7.39 -16.35
N ALA A 45 17.43 -7.30 -15.38
CA ALA A 45 16.61 -6.11 -15.18
C ALA A 45 17.49 -4.85 -14.92
N ARG A 46 18.69 -5.01 -14.37
CA ARG A 46 19.62 -3.89 -14.12
C ARG A 46 19.98 -3.14 -15.41
N GLU A 47 20.11 -3.85 -16.52
CA GLU A 47 20.46 -3.29 -17.83
C GLU A 47 19.24 -2.70 -18.52
N ILE A 48 18.07 -3.32 -18.33
CA ILE A 48 16.80 -2.92 -18.97
C ILE A 48 16.17 -1.68 -18.30
N ILE A 49 16.34 -1.50 -16.99
CA ILE A 49 15.68 -0.42 -16.23
C ILE A 49 15.92 0.98 -16.83
N PRO A 50 17.16 1.40 -17.17
CA PRO A 50 17.40 2.70 -17.80
C PRO A 50 16.64 2.89 -19.12
N GLU A 51 16.61 1.87 -19.98
CA GLU A 51 15.90 1.91 -21.26
C GLU A 51 14.39 2.04 -21.04
N LYS A 52 13.83 1.25 -20.12
CA LYS A 52 12.41 1.33 -19.77
C LYS A 52 12.02 2.68 -19.18
N ILE A 53 12.89 3.32 -18.39
CA ILE A 53 12.64 4.69 -17.93
C ILE A 53 12.52 5.65 -19.12
N ALA A 54 13.44 5.55 -20.09
CA ALA A 54 13.41 6.42 -21.28
C ALA A 54 12.15 6.18 -22.13
N GLU A 55 11.77 4.92 -22.35
CA GLU A 55 10.53 4.53 -23.06
C GLU A 55 9.28 5.14 -22.39
N TRP A 56 9.16 5.03 -21.06
CA TRP A 56 8.05 5.63 -20.33
C TRP A 56 8.07 7.15 -20.34
N GLN A 57 9.26 7.78 -20.34
CA GLN A 57 9.38 9.24 -20.45
C GLN A 57 8.90 9.73 -21.82
N GLU A 58 9.27 9.04 -22.89
CA GLU A 58 8.82 9.35 -24.24
C GLU A 58 7.29 9.22 -24.38
N GLU A 59 6.71 8.16 -23.79
CA GLU A 59 5.26 8.00 -23.74
C GLU A 59 4.58 9.12 -22.92
N GLY A 60 5.16 9.48 -21.78
CA GLY A 60 4.69 10.60 -20.97
C GLY A 60 4.70 11.93 -21.73
N ASP A 61 5.76 12.18 -22.51
CA ASP A 61 5.86 13.37 -23.34
C ASP A 61 4.80 13.39 -24.45
N ARG A 62 4.53 12.25 -25.09
CA ARG A 62 3.44 12.11 -26.08
C ARG A 62 2.08 12.49 -25.48
N VAL A 63 1.73 11.90 -24.34
CA VAL A 63 0.46 12.19 -23.63
C VAL A 63 0.41 13.66 -23.19
N ALA A 64 1.52 14.20 -22.67
CA ALA A 64 1.59 15.60 -22.27
C ALA A 64 1.38 16.57 -23.44
N VAL A 65 1.89 16.27 -24.64
CA VAL A 65 1.64 17.07 -25.84
C VAL A 65 0.14 17.08 -26.20
N ILE A 66 -0.53 15.93 -26.13
CA ILE A 66 -1.98 15.82 -26.38
C ILE A 66 -2.76 16.68 -25.39
N ILE A 67 -2.46 16.55 -24.09
CA ILE A 67 -3.10 17.33 -23.03
C ILE A 67 -2.87 18.83 -23.26
N LYS A 68 -1.62 19.26 -23.53
CA LYS A 68 -1.29 20.67 -23.80
C LYS A 68 -2.10 21.21 -24.98
N ARG A 69 -2.25 20.42 -26.05
CA ARG A 69 -3.07 20.80 -27.22
C ARG A 69 -4.54 20.96 -26.85
N LYS A 70 -5.12 20.01 -26.10
CA LYS A 70 -6.51 20.10 -25.61
C LYS A 70 -6.73 21.35 -24.76
N LEU A 71 -5.81 21.63 -23.83
CA LEU A 71 -5.86 22.82 -22.97
C LEU A 71 -5.74 24.13 -23.78
N SER A 72 -4.90 24.15 -24.81
CA SER A 72 -4.79 25.30 -25.73
C SER A 72 -6.10 25.55 -26.48
N VAL A 73 -6.74 24.49 -27.00
CA VAL A 73 -8.05 24.61 -27.67
C VAL A 73 -9.11 25.15 -26.72
N ILE A 74 -9.18 24.64 -25.48
CA ILE A 74 -10.12 25.12 -24.46
C ILE A 74 -9.91 26.61 -24.19
N SER A 75 -8.65 27.04 -24.04
CA SER A 75 -8.33 28.45 -23.78
C SER A 75 -8.72 29.38 -24.93
N GLN A 76 -8.70 28.90 -26.17
CA GLN A 76 -8.95 29.72 -27.37
C GLN A 76 -10.40 29.70 -27.82
N LYS A 77 -11.11 28.58 -27.63
CA LYS A 77 -12.43 28.35 -28.24
C LYS A 77 -13.59 28.27 -27.24
N SER A 78 -13.33 28.05 -25.96
CA SER A 78 -14.38 27.93 -24.94
C SER A 78 -14.60 29.26 -24.21
N ALA A 79 -15.87 29.60 -23.96
CA ALA A 79 -16.24 30.76 -23.17
C ALA A 79 -15.56 30.72 -21.77
N PRO A 80 -15.03 31.85 -21.26
CA PRO A 80 -14.22 31.87 -20.02
C PRO A 80 -14.87 31.15 -18.82
N GLU A 81 -16.17 31.34 -18.62
CA GLU A 81 -16.97 30.76 -17.54
C GLU A 81 -17.10 29.22 -17.62
N ASN A 82 -16.83 28.64 -18.79
CA ASN A 82 -16.95 27.20 -19.05
C ASN A 82 -15.59 26.49 -19.13
N GLN A 83 -14.46 27.22 -19.11
CA GLN A 83 -13.13 26.62 -19.28
C GLN A 83 -12.78 25.64 -18.15
N TRP A 84 -13.24 25.89 -16.93
CA TRP A 84 -12.99 25.01 -15.79
C TRP A 84 -13.58 23.61 -16.04
N PHE A 85 -14.78 23.53 -16.62
CA PHE A 85 -15.47 22.27 -16.89
C PHE A 85 -14.68 21.43 -17.88
N TRP A 86 -14.25 22.03 -19.01
CA TRP A 86 -13.48 21.33 -20.01
C TRP A 86 -12.09 20.92 -19.52
N ARG A 87 -11.46 21.71 -18.64
CA ARG A 87 -10.22 21.32 -17.97
C ARG A 87 -10.44 20.10 -17.08
N GLU A 88 -11.57 20.01 -16.40
CA GLU A 88 -11.92 18.86 -15.58
C GLU A 88 -12.14 17.60 -16.42
N ILE A 89 -12.81 17.73 -17.57
CA ILE A 89 -12.94 16.63 -18.55
C ILE A 89 -11.56 16.11 -18.97
N VAL A 90 -10.62 17.00 -19.34
CA VAL A 90 -9.24 16.58 -19.68
C VAL A 90 -8.57 15.83 -18.53
N LYS A 91 -8.72 16.30 -17.28
CA LYS A 91 -8.16 15.58 -16.12
C LYS A 91 -8.76 14.18 -15.96
N VAL A 92 -10.07 14.03 -16.11
CA VAL A 92 -10.75 12.75 -15.93
C VAL A 92 -10.35 11.73 -16.99
N PHE A 93 -10.23 12.17 -18.25
CA PHE A 93 -9.94 11.26 -19.36
C PHE A 93 -8.44 11.03 -19.58
N ASP A 94 -7.61 12.07 -19.53
CA ASP A 94 -6.18 11.98 -19.86
C ASP A 94 -5.28 11.90 -18.61
N GLY A 95 -5.77 12.38 -17.46
CA GLY A 95 -5.01 12.38 -16.21
C GLY A 95 -4.63 10.99 -15.69
N PRO A 96 -5.52 9.97 -15.72
CA PRO A 96 -5.20 8.62 -15.25
C PRO A 96 -4.03 7.98 -16.00
N GLU A 97 -3.95 8.16 -17.31
CA GLU A 97 -2.86 7.63 -18.14
C GLU A 97 -1.52 8.26 -17.77
N LEU A 98 -1.47 9.60 -17.70
CA LEU A 98 -0.27 10.31 -17.30
C LEU A 98 0.16 9.95 -15.86
N LEU A 99 -0.80 9.77 -14.95
CA LEU A 99 -0.53 9.33 -13.59
C LEU A 99 0.10 7.93 -13.56
N LYS A 100 -0.43 6.99 -14.33
CA LYS A 100 0.11 5.62 -14.44
C LYS A 100 1.53 5.63 -15.00
N ILE A 101 1.79 6.42 -16.04
CA ILE A 101 3.13 6.60 -16.62
C ILE A 101 4.11 7.12 -15.56
N ASN A 102 3.74 8.18 -14.85
CA ASN A 102 4.59 8.76 -13.81
C ASN A 102 4.86 7.76 -12.67
N GLN A 103 3.86 6.99 -12.24
CA GLN A 103 4.02 5.95 -11.22
C GLN A 103 5.02 4.86 -11.67
N ASN A 104 4.97 4.44 -12.94
CA ASN A 104 5.92 3.48 -13.49
C ASN A 104 7.35 4.05 -13.53
N ILE A 105 7.52 5.30 -13.98
CA ILE A 105 8.81 5.98 -14.00
C ILE A 105 9.41 6.05 -12.59
N GLU A 106 8.64 6.48 -11.60
CA GLU A 106 9.12 6.60 -10.22
C GLU A 106 9.47 5.24 -9.62
N ARG A 107 8.68 4.19 -9.91
CA ARG A 107 9.02 2.81 -9.51
C ARG A 107 10.34 2.35 -10.12
N LEU A 108 10.56 2.59 -11.42
CA LEU A 108 11.79 2.22 -12.11
C LEU A 108 13.00 3.03 -11.63
N LYS A 109 12.84 4.34 -11.36
CA LYS A 109 13.88 5.17 -10.76
C LYS A 109 14.27 4.65 -9.37
N ARG A 110 13.31 4.22 -8.56
CA ARG A 110 13.56 3.57 -7.26
C ARG A 110 14.37 2.29 -7.45
N LEU A 111 13.98 1.41 -8.37
CA LEU A 111 14.74 0.19 -8.70
C LEU A 111 16.16 0.50 -9.20
N LYS A 112 16.33 1.53 -10.04
CA LYS A 112 17.63 2.02 -10.52
C LYS A 112 18.50 2.55 -9.37
N SER A 113 17.89 3.13 -8.34
CA SER A 113 18.62 3.56 -7.14
C SER A 113 19.09 2.34 -6.33
N VAL A 114 18.20 1.36 -6.13
CA VAL A 114 18.52 0.12 -5.40
C VAL A 114 19.58 -0.71 -6.13
N SER A 115 19.54 -0.78 -7.47
CA SER A 115 20.53 -1.50 -8.27
C SER A 115 21.95 -0.94 -8.12
N ARG A 116 22.07 0.33 -7.72
CA ARG A 116 23.34 1.02 -7.40
C ARG A 116 23.73 0.89 -5.92
N GLY A 117 23.06 0.02 -5.16
CA GLY A 117 23.32 -0.18 -3.73
C GLY A 117 22.76 0.92 -2.81
N ARG A 118 21.95 1.85 -3.33
CA ARG A 118 21.35 2.90 -2.49
C ARG A 118 20.11 2.39 -1.78
N VAL A 119 20.01 2.67 -0.49
CA VAL A 119 18.82 2.43 0.31
C VAL A 119 17.78 3.53 0.02
N PRO A 120 16.52 3.19 -0.34
CA PRO A 120 15.49 4.18 -0.59
C PRO A 120 15.22 5.07 0.64
N LYS A 121 15.08 6.38 0.42
CA LYS A 121 14.75 7.33 1.48
C LYS A 121 13.41 6.94 2.11
N GLY A 122 13.39 6.83 3.44
CA GLY A 122 12.20 6.43 4.20
C GLY A 122 11.93 4.93 4.23
N ARG A 123 12.83 4.08 3.71
CA ARG A 123 12.80 2.64 3.98
C ARG A 123 13.04 2.41 5.47
N LEU A 124 12.17 1.61 6.09
CA LEU A 124 12.40 1.09 7.43
C LEU A 124 13.44 -0.01 7.36
N THR A 125 14.42 0.05 8.25
CA THR A 125 15.37 -1.04 8.48
C THR A 125 14.75 -2.11 9.39
N GLU A 126 15.33 -3.30 9.40
CA GLU A 126 14.92 -4.33 10.39
C GLU A 126 15.13 -3.84 11.82
N GLU A 127 16.16 -3.02 12.06
CA GLU A 127 16.39 -2.39 13.35
C GLU A 127 15.26 -1.43 13.74
N ASP A 128 14.74 -0.63 12.78
CA ASP A 128 13.60 0.25 13.03
C ASP A 128 12.35 -0.55 13.40
N ILE A 129 12.12 -1.68 12.72
CA ILE A 129 10.98 -2.56 12.97
C ILE A 129 11.12 -3.21 14.34
N GLU A 130 12.29 -3.75 14.67
CA GLU A 130 12.53 -4.43 15.94
C GLU A 130 12.41 -3.46 17.11
N ARG A 131 12.98 -2.26 16.99
CA ARG A 131 12.83 -1.19 17.99
C ARG A 131 11.36 -0.83 18.22
N ALA A 132 10.54 -0.78 17.16
CA ALA A 132 9.11 -0.54 17.29
C ALA A 132 8.36 -1.74 17.92
N ARG A 133 8.79 -2.99 17.68
CA ARG A 133 8.19 -4.19 18.30
C ARG A 133 8.38 -4.22 19.81
N VAL A 134 9.52 -3.75 20.30
CA VAL A 134 9.83 -3.73 21.75
C VAL A 134 9.33 -2.47 22.47
N ALA A 135 8.75 -1.51 21.75
CA ALA A 135 8.15 -0.32 22.36
C ALA A 135 7.00 -0.72 23.31
N PRO A 136 7.04 -0.34 24.60
CA PRO A 136 6.04 -0.81 25.56
C PRO A 136 4.63 -0.38 25.19
N ILE A 137 3.71 -1.35 25.01
CA ILE A 137 2.29 -1.07 24.70
C ILE A 137 1.65 -0.16 25.76
N GLU A 138 2.07 -0.32 27.01
CA GLU A 138 1.62 0.49 28.15
C GLU A 138 1.92 1.99 27.97
N ASN A 139 2.95 2.35 27.20
CA ASN A 139 3.34 3.73 26.94
C ASN A 139 2.59 4.35 25.75
N VAL A 140 1.92 3.54 24.93
CA VAL A 140 1.21 4.02 23.74
C VAL A 140 -0.13 4.65 24.12
N VAL A 141 -0.75 4.19 25.21
CA VAL A 141 -2.04 4.70 25.70
C VAL A 141 -1.92 5.20 27.12
N ASN A 142 -2.57 6.33 27.40
CA ASN A 142 -2.76 6.84 28.77
C ASN A 142 -3.84 6.03 29.52
N GLY A 143 -3.65 4.71 29.58
CA GLY A 143 -4.52 3.79 30.32
C GLY A 143 -4.08 3.66 31.78
N GLN A 144 -5.05 3.53 32.69
CA GLN A 144 -4.74 3.14 34.07
C GLN A 144 -4.52 1.62 34.13
N PHE A 145 -3.26 1.20 33.95
CA PHE A 145 -2.87 -0.20 34.07
C PHE A 145 -2.73 -0.62 35.53
N LYS A 146 -3.31 -1.76 35.87
CA LYS A 146 -3.11 -2.44 37.16
C LYS A 146 -2.30 -3.72 36.93
N LYS A 147 -1.36 -4.03 37.83
CA LYS A 147 -0.60 -5.29 37.76
C LYS A 147 -1.46 -6.44 38.27
N LEU A 148 -1.45 -7.56 37.54
CA LEU A 148 -2.08 -8.83 37.89
C LEU A 148 -1.09 -9.95 37.62
N GLY A 149 -0.35 -10.34 38.66
CA GLY A 149 0.80 -11.23 38.51
C GLY A 149 1.87 -10.60 37.62
N ASN A 150 2.26 -11.29 36.56
CA ASN A 150 3.21 -10.81 35.56
C ASN A 150 2.57 -10.00 34.42
N LYS A 151 1.24 -9.85 34.40
CA LYS A 151 0.50 -9.14 33.36
C LYS A 151 0.05 -7.78 33.87
N SER A 152 -0.30 -6.91 32.93
CA SER A 152 -1.02 -5.68 33.22
C SER A 152 -2.43 -5.75 32.65
N VAL A 153 -3.39 -5.17 33.35
CA VAL A 153 -4.79 -5.13 32.94
C VAL A 153 -5.32 -3.68 32.96
N ALA A 154 -6.09 -3.31 31.94
CA ALA A 154 -6.71 -2.00 31.79
C ALA A 154 -8.07 -2.11 31.07
N LEU A 155 -8.79 -0.98 30.96
CA LEU A 155 -9.91 -0.87 30.04
C LEU A 155 -9.42 -0.86 28.60
N CYS A 156 -10.18 -1.48 27.70
CA CYS A 156 -9.83 -1.59 26.31
C CYS A 156 -9.88 -0.23 25.61
N PRO A 157 -8.82 0.14 24.87
CA PRO A 157 -8.81 1.37 24.09
C PRO A 157 -9.58 1.25 22.77
N PHE A 158 -10.01 0.03 22.39
CA PHE A 158 -10.68 -0.24 21.13
C PHE A 158 -12.20 -0.30 21.20
N HIS A 159 -12.77 -0.44 22.40
CA HIS A 159 -14.20 -0.47 22.60
C HIS A 159 -14.55 0.02 24.01
N ASN A 160 -15.74 0.59 24.16
CA ASN A 160 -16.17 1.15 25.43
C ASN A 160 -16.65 0.05 26.39
N GLU A 161 -15.99 -0.11 27.53
CA GLU A 161 -16.32 -1.09 28.56
C GLU A 161 -16.17 -0.51 29.96
N LYS A 162 -16.85 -1.11 30.95
CA LYS A 162 -16.74 -0.74 32.38
C LYS A 162 -15.87 -1.68 33.19
N THR A 163 -15.63 -2.89 32.68
CA THR A 163 -14.80 -3.90 33.33
C THR A 163 -13.51 -4.07 32.52
N PRO A 164 -12.32 -4.08 33.16
CA PRO A 164 -11.07 -4.25 32.43
C PRO A 164 -11.00 -5.59 31.69
N SER A 165 -10.92 -5.57 30.35
CA SER A 165 -10.71 -6.79 29.56
C SER A 165 -9.44 -6.75 28.71
N PHE A 166 -8.66 -5.67 28.76
CA PHE A 166 -7.42 -5.50 28.01
C PHE A 166 -6.22 -5.92 28.83
N TYR A 167 -5.51 -6.96 28.37
CA TYR A 167 -4.34 -7.52 29.03
C TYR A 167 -3.09 -7.27 28.19
N VAL A 168 -2.02 -6.81 28.85
CA VAL A 168 -0.66 -6.73 28.30
C VAL A 168 0.20 -7.77 29.01
N TYR A 169 0.89 -8.58 28.22
CA TYR A 169 1.72 -9.70 28.69
C TYR A 169 3.21 -9.30 28.72
N PRO A 170 4.07 -10.01 29.49
CA PRO A 170 5.50 -9.73 29.55
C PRO A 170 6.21 -9.71 28.20
N GLU A 171 5.71 -10.46 27.22
CA GLU A 171 6.27 -10.54 25.87
C GLU A 171 5.89 -9.34 24.98
N ASN A 172 5.44 -8.23 25.59
CA ASN A 172 4.96 -7.01 24.92
C ASN A 172 3.88 -7.29 23.86
N ARG A 173 2.96 -8.19 24.19
CA ARG A 173 1.76 -8.47 23.39
C ARG A 173 0.52 -8.13 24.18
N PHE A 174 -0.57 -7.85 23.46
CA PHE A 174 -1.87 -7.58 24.07
C PHE A 174 -2.95 -8.56 23.61
N HIS A 175 -3.95 -8.73 24.46
CA HIS A 175 -5.21 -9.37 24.11
C HIS A 175 -6.34 -8.68 24.87
N CYS A 176 -7.40 -8.28 24.17
CA CYS A 176 -8.65 -7.84 24.78
C CYS A 176 -9.70 -8.95 24.71
N TYR A 177 -10.10 -9.49 25.86
CA TYR A 177 -11.09 -10.56 25.89
C TYR A 177 -12.53 -10.08 25.62
N GLY A 178 -12.79 -8.78 25.75
CA GLY A 178 -14.11 -8.20 25.44
C GLY A 178 -14.40 -8.06 23.94
N CYS A 179 -13.42 -7.61 23.15
CA CYS A 179 -13.58 -7.40 21.70
C CYS A 179 -12.75 -8.34 20.81
N GLY A 180 -11.93 -9.22 21.38
CA GLY A 180 -11.11 -10.19 20.66
C GLY A 180 -9.87 -9.64 19.96
N LYS A 181 -9.62 -8.33 20.01
CA LYS A 181 -8.40 -7.73 19.43
C LYS A 181 -7.16 -8.22 20.17
N LYS A 182 -6.11 -8.54 19.41
CA LYS A 182 -4.84 -9.06 19.92
C LYS A 182 -3.69 -8.68 18.98
N GLY A 183 -2.48 -8.60 19.50
CA GLY A 183 -1.32 -8.24 18.68
C GLY A 183 -0.08 -7.86 19.48
N ASP A 184 0.85 -7.22 18.79
CA ASP A 184 2.06 -6.58 19.29
C ASP A 184 1.91 -5.04 19.30
N ALA A 185 2.95 -4.32 19.69
CA ALA A 185 2.95 -2.86 19.74
C ALA A 185 2.62 -2.19 18.40
N ILE A 186 3.12 -2.74 17.29
CA ILE A 186 2.91 -2.16 15.96
C ILE A 186 1.44 -2.33 15.55
N SER A 187 0.90 -3.55 15.62
CA SER A 187 -0.50 -3.81 15.31
C SER A 187 -1.45 -3.06 16.24
N PHE A 188 -1.07 -2.87 17.50
CA PHE A 188 -1.82 -2.03 18.44
C PHE A 188 -1.96 -0.59 17.93
N VAL A 189 -0.85 0.07 17.54
CA VAL A 189 -0.85 1.44 17.00
C VAL A 189 -1.59 1.52 15.66
N MET A 190 -1.40 0.54 14.78
CA MET A 190 -2.11 0.50 13.49
C MET A 190 -3.63 0.51 13.70
N GLU A 191 -4.11 -0.34 14.62
CA GLU A 191 -5.53 -0.45 14.94
C GLU A 191 -6.07 0.75 15.70
N LEU A 192 -5.29 1.34 16.60
CA LEU A 192 -5.71 2.45 17.44
C LEU A 192 -5.78 3.77 16.66
N ASN A 193 -4.79 4.02 15.80
CA ASN A 193 -4.61 5.29 15.11
C ASN A 193 -5.01 5.24 13.63
N GLY A 194 -5.41 4.07 13.10
CA GLY A 194 -5.70 3.88 11.68
C GLY A 194 -4.46 4.04 10.79
N LEU A 195 -3.27 3.77 11.34
CA LEU A 195 -2.00 3.94 10.64
C LEU A 195 -1.65 2.70 9.81
N LYS A 196 -0.99 2.92 8.66
CA LYS A 196 -0.36 1.84 7.92
C LYS A 196 0.91 1.39 8.65
N PHE A 197 1.36 0.17 8.39
CA PHE A 197 2.54 -0.41 9.04
C PHE A 197 3.76 0.53 9.06
N PRO A 198 4.16 1.18 7.94
CA PRO A 198 5.34 2.06 7.99
C PRO A 198 5.16 3.26 8.91
N ASP A 199 3.95 3.82 8.94
CA ASP A 199 3.62 4.99 9.76
C ASP A 199 3.50 4.62 11.23
N ALA A 200 3.02 3.42 11.55
CA ALA A 200 2.99 2.89 12.92
C ALA A 200 4.40 2.66 13.49
N VAL A 201 5.33 2.11 12.69
CA VAL A 201 6.74 1.96 13.09
C VAL A 201 7.39 3.33 13.33
N ARG A 202 7.13 4.30 12.44
CA ARG A 202 7.60 5.69 12.59
C ARG A 202 7.07 6.34 13.87
N PHE A 203 5.78 6.19 14.12
CA PHE A 203 5.12 6.70 15.32
C PHE A 203 5.76 6.14 16.60
N LEU A 204 6.00 4.83 16.66
CA LEU A 204 6.61 4.18 17.82
C LEU A 204 8.08 4.59 18.03
N ASN A 205 8.78 4.91 16.95
CA ASN A 205 10.19 5.32 17.00
C ASN A 205 10.41 6.84 17.11
N GLY A 206 9.37 7.65 16.89
CA GLY A 206 9.47 9.12 16.86
C GLY A 206 10.24 9.69 15.67
N ILE A 207 10.12 9.07 14.48
CA ILE A 207 10.86 9.43 13.23
C ILE A 207 9.97 9.69 12.01
#